data_AF-A0A811ZLM2-F1
#
_entry.id   AF-A0A811ZLM2-F1
#
_cell.length_a   1.000
_cell.length_b   1.000
_cell.length_c   1.000
_cell.angle_alpha   90.00
_cell.angle_beta   90.00
_cell.angle_gamma   90.00
#
_symmetry.space_group_name_H-M   'P 1'
#
loop_
_entity.id
_entity.type
_entity.pdbx_description
1 polymer ?
#
loop_
_entity_poly.entity_id
_entity_poly.type
_entity_poly.pdbx_seq_one_letter_code
_entity_poly.pdbx_strand_id
1 'polypeptide(L)'
;MAAAVAMETDDAGNRLRFQLELEFVQCLANPNYLNFLAQRGYFKDKAFVNYLKYLLYWKEPEYAKYLKYPQCLHMLELLQYEHFRKELVNAQCAKFIDEQQILHWQHYSRKRMRLQQALAEQQQQNHAAGK
;
A
#
# COMPACT_ATOMS: atom_id res chain seq x y z
N MET A 1 41.33 0.98 3.57
CA MET A 1 40.82 2.22 2.93
C MET A 1 39.87 1.93 1.76
N ALA A 2 40.29 1.23 0.70
CA ALA A 2 39.41 0.96 -0.46
C ALA A 2 38.15 0.10 -0.15
N ALA A 3 38.27 -0.91 0.72
CA ALA A 3 37.14 -1.76 1.12
C ALA A 3 36.12 -1.02 2.01
N ALA A 4 36.57 -0.07 2.84
CA ALA A 4 35.70 0.76 3.67
C ALA A 4 34.91 1.77 2.81
N VAL A 5 35.56 2.38 1.82
CA VAL A 5 34.90 3.27 0.85
C VAL A 5 33.91 2.51 -0.02
N ALA A 6 34.24 1.29 -0.48
CA ALA A 6 33.31 0.46 -1.24
C ALA A 6 32.07 0.03 -0.40
N MET A 7 32.26 -0.32 0.87
CA MET A 7 31.15 -0.63 1.78
C MET A 7 30.27 0.59 2.08
N GLU A 8 30.85 1.78 2.29
CA GLU A 8 30.08 3.00 2.50
C GLU A 8 29.28 3.41 1.26
N THR A 9 29.83 3.20 0.06
CA THR A 9 29.10 3.45 -1.19
C THR A 9 27.97 2.44 -1.44
N ASP A 10 28.14 1.18 -1.04
CA ASP A 10 27.11 0.14 -1.16
C ASP A 10 25.96 0.37 -0.15
N ASP A 11 26.30 0.77 1.09
CA ASP A 11 25.31 1.12 2.11
C ASP A 11 24.50 2.37 1.72
N ALA A 12 25.16 3.40 1.19
CA ALA A 12 24.48 4.59 0.68
C ALA A 12 23.57 4.26 -0.52
N GLY A 13 24.03 3.40 -1.44
CA GLY A 13 23.24 2.92 -2.57
C GLY A 13 22.01 2.11 -2.14
N ASN A 14 22.19 1.20 -1.19
CA ASN A 14 21.11 0.39 -0.62
C ASN A 14 20.08 1.26 0.12
N ARG A 15 20.54 2.26 0.87
CA ARG A 15 19.68 3.24 1.54
C ARG A 15 18.89 4.08 0.53
N LEU A 16 19.53 4.53 -0.54
CA LEU A 16 18.85 5.29 -1.61
C LEU A 16 17.80 4.43 -2.31
N ARG A 17 18.12 3.18 -2.66
CA ARG A 17 17.15 2.25 -3.26
C ARG A 17 15.94 2.07 -2.36
N PHE A 18 16.17 1.81 -1.07
CA PHE A 18 15.11 1.66 -0.08
C PHE A 18 14.20 2.89 -0.01
N GLN A 19 14.77 4.10 -0.01
CA GLN A 19 14.01 5.34 0.00
C GLN A 19 13.17 5.52 -1.26
N LEU A 20 13.75 5.24 -2.44
CA LEU A 20 13.05 5.33 -3.72
C LEU A 20 11.90 4.31 -3.80
N GLU A 21 12.14 3.08 -3.37
CA GLU A 21 11.11 2.03 -3.29
C GLU A 21 9.99 2.44 -2.32
N LEU A 22 10.35 3.00 -1.17
CA LEU A 22 9.39 3.48 -0.15
C LEU A 22 8.51 4.61 -0.69
N GLU A 23 9.11 5.60 -1.35
CA GLU A 23 8.38 6.71 -1.96
C GLU A 23 7.49 6.22 -3.09
N PHE A 24 8.04 5.38 -3.97
CA PHE A 24 7.30 4.82 -5.10
C PHE A 24 6.07 4.01 -4.65
N VAL A 25 6.24 3.12 -3.67
CA VAL A 25 5.12 2.33 -3.14
C VAL A 25 4.06 3.25 -2.56
N GLN A 26 4.45 4.28 -1.81
CA GLN A 26 3.49 5.25 -1.27
C GLN A 26 2.76 6.04 -2.36
N CYS A 27 3.40 6.34 -3.49
CA CYS A 27 2.74 6.98 -4.62
C CYS A 27 1.62 6.11 -5.22
N LEU A 28 1.66 4.78 -5.06
CA LEU A 28 0.58 3.89 -5.50
C LEU A 28 -0.74 4.13 -4.77
N ALA A 29 -0.73 4.85 -3.64
CA ALA A 29 -1.95 5.23 -2.96
C ALA A 29 -2.82 6.23 -3.76
N ASN A 30 -2.21 7.00 -4.66
CA ASN A 30 -2.89 8.03 -5.44
C ASN A 30 -3.56 7.42 -6.69
N PRO A 31 -4.90 7.41 -6.79
CA PRO A 31 -5.61 6.83 -7.94
C PRO A 31 -5.27 7.52 -9.27
N ASN A 32 -5.01 8.83 -9.25
CA ASN A 32 -4.65 9.58 -10.44
C ASN A 32 -3.25 9.18 -10.95
N TYR A 33 -2.33 8.87 -10.03
CA TYR A 33 -1.01 8.36 -10.41
C TYR A 33 -1.11 6.96 -11.02
N LEU A 34 -1.96 6.09 -10.46
CA LEU A 34 -2.24 4.78 -11.05
C LEU A 34 -2.84 4.89 -12.46
N ASN A 35 -3.81 5.80 -12.66
CA ASN A 35 -4.38 6.06 -13.98
C ASN A 35 -3.33 6.57 -14.97
N PHE A 36 -2.46 7.48 -14.54
CA PHE A 36 -1.33 7.97 -15.34
C PHE A 36 -0.40 6.82 -15.78
N LEU A 37 -0.02 5.93 -14.85
CA LEU A 37 0.80 4.77 -15.17
C LEU A 37 0.10 3.83 -16.17
N ALA A 38 -1.21 3.61 -15.99
CA ALA A 38 -2.01 2.78 -16.87
C ALA A 38 -2.10 3.34 -18.30
N GLN A 39 -2.39 4.64 -18.43
CA GLN A 39 -2.50 5.33 -19.72
C GLN A 39 -1.18 5.32 -20.51
N ARG A 40 -0.05 5.43 -19.82
CA ARG A 40 1.28 5.31 -20.46
C ARG A 40 1.71 3.88 -20.75
N GLY A 41 0.91 2.89 -20.36
CA GLY A 41 1.14 1.49 -20.69
C GLY A 41 2.15 0.78 -19.78
N TYR A 42 2.56 1.36 -18.65
CA TYR A 42 3.52 0.71 -17.74
C TYR A 42 3.00 -0.65 -17.24
N PHE A 43 1.70 -0.79 -17.00
CA PHE A 43 1.10 -2.04 -16.56
C PHE A 43 1.00 -3.14 -17.63
N LYS A 44 1.34 -2.83 -18.89
CA LYS A 44 1.45 -3.81 -19.99
C LYS A 44 2.84 -4.44 -20.04
N ASP A 45 3.86 -3.75 -19.51
CA ASP A 45 5.22 -4.27 -19.45
C ASP A 45 5.35 -5.32 -18.34
N LYS A 46 5.77 -6.53 -18.74
CA LYS A 46 5.97 -7.65 -17.82
C LYS A 46 7.09 -7.36 -16.81
N ALA A 47 8.13 -6.62 -17.19
CA ALA A 47 9.21 -6.27 -16.27
C ALA A 47 8.69 -5.37 -15.14
N PHE A 48 7.88 -4.37 -15.47
CA PHE A 48 7.24 -3.51 -14.48
C PHE A 48 6.28 -4.28 -13.56
N VAL A 49 5.49 -5.21 -14.10
CA VAL A 49 4.59 -6.05 -13.28
C VAL A 49 5.36 -6.96 -12.33
N ASN A 50 6.49 -7.52 -12.79
CA ASN A 50 7.38 -8.29 -11.92
C ASN A 50 7.99 -7.41 -10.82
N TYR A 51 8.29 -6.14 -11.11
CA TYR A 51 8.76 -5.19 -10.12
C TYR A 51 7.69 -4.89 -9.06
N LEU A 52 6.42 -4.72 -9.46
CA LEU A 52 5.31 -4.60 -8.50
C LEU A 52 5.17 -5.85 -7.62
N LYS A 53 5.40 -7.04 -8.18
CA LYS A 53 5.42 -8.28 -7.41
C LYS A 53 6.58 -8.32 -6.42
N TYR A 54 7.76 -7.86 -6.82
CA TYR A 54 8.91 -7.72 -5.94
C TYR A 54 8.58 -6.80 -4.75
N LEU A 55 7.94 -5.64 -4.99
CA LEU A 55 7.56 -4.69 -3.94
C LEU A 55 6.54 -5.23 -2.91
N LEU A 56 5.97 -6.42 -3.09
CA LEU A 56 5.09 -7.02 -2.08
C LEU A 56 5.78 -7.27 -0.73
N TYR A 57 7.13 -7.29 -0.68
CA TYR A 57 7.87 -7.38 0.58
C TYR A 57 7.53 -6.22 1.54
N TRP A 58 7.07 -5.06 1.04
CA TRP A 58 6.62 -3.93 1.88
C TRP A 58 5.43 -4.26 2.78
N LYS A 59 4.75 -5.39 2.56
CA LYS A 59 3.70 -5.89 3.44
C LYS A 59 4.23 -6.51 4.73
N GLU A 60 5.48 -6.97 4.75
CA GLU A 60 6.03 -7.59 5.94
C GLU A 60 6.15 -6.54 7.07
N PRO A 61 5.85 -6.88 8.34
CA PRO A 61 5.82 -5.93 9.45
C PRO A 61 7.12 -5.14 9.63
N GLU A 62 8.25 -5.75 9.29
CA GLU A 62 9.59 -5.17 9.37
C GLU A 62 9.75 -3.93 8.47
N TYR A 63 9.03 -3.89 7.34
CA TYR A 63 9.07 -2.80 6.35
C TYR A 63 7.82 -1.92 6.40
N ALA A 64 6.65 -2.52 6.64
CA ALA A 64 5.37 -1.81 6.66
C ALA A 64 5.33 -0.65 7.67
N LYS A 65 6.09 -0.76 8.76
CA LYS A 65 6.23 0.31 9.79
C LYS A 65 6.73 1.65 9.26
N TYR A 66 7.41 1.67 8.11
CA TYR A 66 7.92 2.90 7.48
C TYR A 66 6.89 3.60 6.58
N LEU A 67 5.76 2.93 6.26
CA LEU A 67 4.74 3.47 5.36
C LEU A 67 3.84 4.47 6.10
N LYS A 68 3.74 5.69 5.56
CA LYS A 68 2.82 6.71 6.09
C LYS A 68 1.40 6.56 5.54
N TYR A 69 1.28 6.01 4.33
CA TYR A 69 0.00 5.84 3.62
C TYR A 69 -0.33 4.35 3.47
N PRO A 70 -0.93 3.68 4.48
CA PRO A 70 -1.13 2.23 4.47
C PRO A 70 -2.00 1.73 3.31
N GLN A 71 -2.83 2.60 2.74
CA GLN A 71 -3.69 2.31 1.60
C GLN A 71 -2.90 1.92 0.34
N CYS A 72 -1.63 2.33 0.21
CA CYS A 72 -0.78 1.93 -0.90
C CYS A 72 -0.60 0.41 -1.01
N LEU A 73 -0.56 -0.31 0.13
CA LEU A 73 -0.43 -1.77 0.13
C LEU A 73 -1.67 -2.44 -0.46
N HIS A 74 -2.85 -1.90 -0.18
CA HIS A 74 -4.09 -2.40 -0.77
C HIS A 74 -4.10 -2.19 -2.30
N MET A 75 -3.66 -1.02 -2.77
CA MET A 75 -3.51 -0.79 -4.21
C MET A 75 -2.46 -1.72 -4.84
N LEU A 76 -1.34 -1.94 -4.17
CA LEU A 76 -0.28 -2.84 -4.64
C LEU A 76 -0.77 -4.29 -4.79
N GLU A 77 -1.64 -4.75 -3.89
CA GLU A 77 -2.32 -6.05 -4.01
C GLU A 77 -3.27 -6.08 -5.21
N LEU A 78 -4.09 -5.05 -5.38
CA LEU A 78 -5.02 -4.98 -6.51
C LEU A 78 -4.28 -4.96 -7.85
N LEU A 79 -3.13 -4.29 -7.93
CA LEU A 79 -2.28 -4.24 -9.12
C LEU A 79 -1.73 -5.62 -9.55
N GLN A 80 -1.73 -6.62 -8.68
CA GLN A 80 -1.36 -7.99 -9.07
C GLN A 80 -2.38 -8.60 -10.04
N TYR A 81 -3.64 -8.16 -9.97
CA TYR A 81 -4.68 -8.64 -10.85
C TYR A 81 -4.66 -7.91 -12.20
N GLU A 82 -4.56 -8.69 -13.28
CA GLU A 82 -4.50 -8.13 -14.64
C GLU A 82 -5.78 -7.36 -15.02
N HIS A 83 -6.95 -7.84 -14.60
CA HIS A 83 -8.22 -7.18 -14.87
C HIS A 83 -8.24 -5.76 -14.27
N PHE A 84 -7.79 -5.61 -13.02
CA PHE A 84 -7.71 -4.31 -12.36
C PHE A 84 -6.75 -3.36 -13.09
N ARG A 85 -5.56 -3.84 -13.49
CA ARG A 85 -4.59 -3.05 -14.27
C ARG A 85 -5.17 -2.54 -15.60
N LYS A 86 -6.01 -3.33 -16.26
CA LYS A 86 -6.68 -2.92 -17.51
C LYS A 86 -7.73 -1.85 -17.26
N GLU A 87 -8.54 -2.01 -16.21
CA GLU A 87 -9.59 -1.04 -15.85
C GLU A 87 -9.02 0.31 -15.42
N LEU A 88 -7.82 0.36 -14.84
CA LEU A 88 -7.17 1.61 -14.42
C LEU A 88 -6.90 2.61 -15.55
N VAL A 89 -6.95 2.19 -16.83
CA VAL A 89 -6.84 3.12 -17.97
C VAL A 89 -8.05 4.07 -18.00
N ASN A 90 -9.21 3.60 -17.54
CA ASN A 90 -10.45 4.34 -17.47
C ASN A 90 -10.42 5.37 -16.33
N ALA A 91 -10.54 6.66 -16.65
CA ALA A 91 -10.51 7.75 -15.67
C ALA A 91 -11.66 7.65 -14.64
N GLN A 92 -12.81 7.08 -15.03
CA GLN A 92 -13.93 6.84 -14.12
C GLN A 92 -13.57 5.80 -13.05
N CYS A 93 -12.70 4.83 -13.35
CA CYS A 93 -12.20 3.87 -12.36
C CYS A 93 -11.37 4.59 -11.28
N ALA A 94 -10.46 5.47 -11.69
CA ALA A 94 -9.65 6.25 -10.74
C ALA A 94 -10.50 7.20 -9.88
N LYS A 95 -11.49 7.86 -10.49
CA LYS A 95 -12.46 8.69 -9.76
C LYS A 95 -13.25 7.87 -8.73
N PHE A 96 -13.72 6.69 -9.13
CA PHE A 96 -14.41 5.79 -8.21
C PHE A 96 -13.53 5.39 -7.02
N ILE A 97 -12.27 5.01 -7.27
CA ILE A 97 -11.32 4.67 -6.20
C ILE A 97 -11.12 5.87 -5.26
N ASP A 98 -10.96 7.08 -5.79
CA ASP A 98 -10.80 8.31 -5.01
C ASP A 98 -12.03 8.59 -4.12
N GLU A 99 -13.23 8.49 -4.68
CA GLU A 99 -14.48 8.62 -3.92
C GLU A 99 -14.58 7.57 -2.80
N GLN A 100 -14.20 6.31 -3.07
CA GLN A 100 -14.18 5.26 -2.05
C GLN A 100 -13.16 5.54 -0.94
N GLN A 101 -11.98 6.08 -1.26
CA GLN A 101 -11.00 6.49 -0.25
C GLN A 101 -11.54 7.60 0.65
N ILE A 102 -12.17 8.62 0.05
CA ILE A 102 -12.78 9.74 0.79
C ILE A 102 -13.89 9.23 1.71
N LEU A 103 -14.81 8.41 1.21
CA LEU A 103 -15.89 7.83 2.01
C LEU A 103 -15.35 6.99 3.17
N HIS A 104 -14.31 6.19 2.92
CA HIS A 104 -13.64 5.42 3.96
C HIS A 104 -13.13 6.34 5.06
N TRP A 105 -12.39 7.41 4.72
CA TRP A 105 -11.86 8.36 5.71
C TRP A 105 -12.94 9.09 6.49
N GLN A 106 -14.02 9.53 5.83
CA GLN A 106 -15.13 10.22 6.48
C GLN A 106 -15.82 9.35 7.55
N HIS A 107 -15.94 8.04 7.29
CA HIS A 107 -16.65 7.12 8.18
C HIS A 107 -15.72 6.33 9.11
N TYR A 108 -14.40 6.37 8.88
CA TYR A 108 -13.41 5.56 9.60
C TYR A 108 -13.50 5.73 11.12
N SER A 109 -13.56 6.97 11.62
CA SER A 109 -13.62 7.24 13.06
C SER A 109 -14.86 6.61 13.72
N ARG A 110 -16.04 6.78 13.11
CA ARG A 110 -17.30 6.21 13.61
C ARG A 110 -17.30 4.69 13.56
N LYS A 111 -16.81 4.12 12.45
CA LYS A 111 -16.67 2.67 12.29
C LYS A 111 -15.75 2.08 13.36
N ARG A 112 -14.61 2.75 13.62
CA ARG A 112 -13.63 2.31 14.62
C ARG A 112 -14.20 2.33 16.04
N MET A 113 -14.92 3.40 16.42
CA MET A 113 -15.58 3.49 17.74
C MET A 113 -16.57 2.34 17.96
N ARG A 114 -17.41 2.05 16.95
CA ARG A 114 -18.38 0.93 17.03
C ARG A 114 -17.70 -0.43 17.18
N LEU A 115 -16.61 -0.66 16.45
CA LEU A 115 -15.84 -1.90 16.57
C LEU A 115 -15.22 -2.05 17.96
N GLN A 116 -14.66 -0.98 18.51
CA GLN A 116 -14.10 -0.99 19.87
C GLN A 116 -15.16 -1.27 20.93
N GLN A 117 -16.35 -0.68 20.80
CA GLN A 117 -17.49 -0.95 21.69
C GLN A 117 -17.91 -2.42 21.63
N ALA A 118 -18.09 -2.98 20.42
CA ALA A 118 -18.47 -4.39 20.25
C ALA A 118 -17.42 -5.36 20.83
N LEU A 119 -16.13 -5.06 20.68
CA LEU A 119 -15.04 -5.83 21.28
C LEU A 119 -15.09 -5.79 22.81
N ALA A 120 -15.35 -4.62 23.40
CA ALA A 120 -15.46 -4.46 24.85
C ALA A 120 -16.68 -5.23 25.41
N GLU A 121 -17.83 -5.18 24.72
CA GLU A 121 -19.03 -5.93 25.08
C GLU A 121 -18.80 -7.45 25.03
N GLN A 122 -18.11 -7.96 24.00
CA GLN A 122 -17.74 -9.38 23.91
C GLN A 122 -16.82 -9.82 25.04
N GLN A 123 -15.83 -8.98 25.41
CA GLN A 123 -14.92 -9.29 26.52
C GLN A 123 -15.65 -9.37 27.85
N GLN A 124 -16.61 -8.47 28.10
CA GLN A 124 -17.44 -8.49 29.31
C GLN A 124 -18.34 -9.73 29.37
N GLN A 125 -18.96 -10.11 28.26
CA GLN A 125 -19.77 -11.34 28.18
C GLN A 125 -18.94 -12.60 28.43
N ASN A 126 -17.74 -12.71 27.85
CA ASN A 126 -16.85 -13.84 28.08
C ASN A 126 -16.36 -13.93 29.54
N HIS A 127 -16.11 -12.79 30.19
CA HIS A 127 -15.74 -12.77 31.62
C HIS A 127 -16.92 -13.12 32.55
N ALA A 128 -18.16 -12.82 32.14
CA ALA A 128 -19.36 -13.18 32.88
C ALA A 128 -19.76 -14.66 32.70
N ALA A 129 -19.52 -15.25 31.53
CA ALA A 129 -19.83 -16.65 31.23
C ALA A 129 -18.75 -17.64 31.72
N GLY A 130 -17.54 -17.16 32.03
CA GLY A 130 -16.44 -17.96 32.59
C GLY A 130 -16.40 -18.01 34.13
N LYS A 131 -17.40 -17.43 34.81
CA LYS A 131 -17.65 -17.56 36.25
C LYS A 131 -18.88 -18.42 36.47
#